data_AF-A0A7S2E1B6-F1
#
_entry.id   AF-A0A7S2E1B6-F1
#
_cell.length_a   1.000
_cell.length_b   1.000
_cell.length_c   1.000
_cell.angle_alpha   90.00
_cell.angle_beta   90.00
_cell.angle_gamma   90.00
#
_symmetry.space_group_name_H-M   'P 1'
#
loop_
_entity.id
_entity.type
_entity.pdbx_description
1 polymer ?
#
loop_
_entity_poly.entity_id
_entity_poly.type
_entity_poly.pdbx_seq_one_letter_code
_entity_poly.pdbx_strand_id
1 'polypeptide(L)'
;SGPRRTVEQQVLDANPVLEAFGNAKTVRNDNSSRFGKFVEVEFDASGKLISAQISNYLLEKCRIVTQQPEERNYHIFYQLCAGLSQVPGLADTLQLTRTPDFEYTKVCEHVQSVDDATDFR
;
A
#
# COMPACT_ATOMS: atom_id res chain seq x y z
N SER A 1 -18.47 -11.77 -23.10
CA SER A 1 -17.60 -10.58 -23.00
C SER A 1 -17.90 -9.90 -21.68
N GLY A 2 -16.97 -9.93 -20.71
CA GLY A 2 -17.18 -9.29 -19.41
C GLY A 2 -17.32 -7.76 -19.53
N PRO A 3 -17.92 -7.08 -18.54
CA PRO A 3 -18.05 -5.63 -18.56
C PRO A 3 -16.66 -4.97 -18.67
N ARG A 4 -16.51 -4.06 -19.62
CA ARG A 4 -15.28 -3.27 -19.81
C ARG A 4 -15.13 -2.34 -18.61
N ARG A 5 -14.05 -2.48 -17.83
CA ARG A 5 -13.75 -1.59 -16.69
C ARG A 5 -13.68 -0.14 -17.17
N THR A 6 -14.37 0.76 -16.49
CA THR A 6 -14.28 2.20 -16.75
C THR A 6 -12.96 2.75 -16.21
N VAL A 7 -12.58 3.95 -16.65
CA VAL A 7 -11.33 4.59 -16.18
C VAL A 7 -11.46 4.96 -14.69
N GLU A 8 -12.65 5.36 -14.26
CA GLU A 8 -12.99 5.60 -12.86
C GLU A 8 -12.75 4.37 -12.00
N GLN A 9 -13.22 3.20 -12.47
CA GLN A 9 -13.03 1.95 -11.75
C GLN A 9 -11.53 1.60 -11.63
N GLN A 10 -10.75 1.82 -12.68
CA GLN A 10 -9.31 1.57 -12.64
C GLN A 10 -8.57 2.48 -11.65
N VAL A 11 -8.97 3.74 -11.53
CA VAL A 11 -8.41 4.68 -10.55
C VAL A 11 -8.74 4.24 -9.12
N LEU A 12 -9.98 3.80 -8.88
CA LEU A 12 -10.40 3.28 -7.57
C LEU A 12 -9.67 1.99 -7.22
N ASP A 13 -9.56 1.05 -8.17
CA ASP A 13 -8.88 -0.23 -8.00
C ASP A 13 -7.36 -0.06 -7.75
N ALA A 14 -6.75 1.02 -8.23
CA ALA A 14 -5.34 1.31 -8.01
C ALA A 14 -5.03 1.85 -6.60
N ASN A 15 -6.03 2.41 -5.91
CA ASN A 15 -5.80 3.09 -4.63
C ASN A 15 -5.31 2.14 -3.52
N PRO A 16 -5.91 0.95 -3.30
CA PRO A 16 -5.39 -0.01 -2.32
C PRO A 16 -3.92 -0.36 -2.55
N VAL A 17 -3.51 -0.54 -3.82
CA VAL A 17 -2.11 -0.82 -4.16
C VAL A 17 -1.21 0.36 -3.79
N LEU A 18 -1.60 1.59 -4.14
CA LEU A 18 -0.81 2.77 -3.80
C LEU A 18 -0.71 3.00 -2.28
N GLU A 19 -1.76 2.70 -1.53
CA GLU A 19 -1.75 2.80 -0.07
C GLU A 19 -0.85 1.72 0.56
N ALA A 20 -0.92 0.47 0.09
CA ALA A 20 -0.06 -0.59 0.59
C ALA A 20 1.43 -0.26 0.46
N PHE A 21 1.84 0.30 -0.69
CA PHE A 21 3.24 0.61 -0.99
C PHE A 21 3.68 2.02 -0.57
N GLY A 22 2.74 2.92 -0.32
CA GLY A 22 3.01 4.35 -0.13
C GLY A 22 2.55 4.92 1.20
N ASN A 23 1.72 4.21 1.95
CA ASN A 23 1.29 4.61 3.29
C ASN A 23 1.99 3.78 4.37
N ALA A 24 2.13 4.41 5.54
CA ALA A 24 2.72 3.79 6.72
C ALA A 24 2.08 4.36 7.97
N LYS A 25 2.21 3.62 9.07
CA LYS A 25 1.83 4.11 10.39
C LYS A 25 2.87 5.10 10.91
N THR A 26 2.41 6.26 11.31
CA THR A 26 3.18 7.30 12.01
C THR A 26 2.59 7.53 13.40
N VAL A 27 3.27 8.31 14.24
CA VAL A 27 2.76 8.66 15.59
C VAL A 27 1.38 9.33 15.54
N ARG A 28 1.05 10.05 14.45
CA ARG A 28 -0.17 10.87 14.35
C ARG A 28 -1.26 10.27 13.47
N ASN A 29 -0.92 9.32 12.61
CA ASN A 29 -1.83 8.74 11.64
C ASN A 29 -1.37 7.34 11.27
N ASP A 30 -2.25 6.36 11.51
CA ASP A 30 -2.02 4.95 11.23
C ASP A 30 -1.96 4.64 9.73
N ASN A 31 -2.54 5.48 8.87
CA ASN A 31 -2.50 5.36 7.42
C ASN A 31 -1.95 6.65 6.76
N SER A 32 -0.79 7.12 7.20
CA SER A 32 -0.16 8.32 6.65
C SER A 32 0.43 8.05 5.27
N SER A 33 -0.01 8.80 4.25
CA SER A 33 0.70 8.83 2.97
C SER A 33 2.10 9.41 3.12
N ARG A 34 3.09 8.69 2.58
CA ARG A 34 4.51 9.05 2.59
C ARG A 34 5.03 9.34 1.19
N PHE A 35 4.12 9.71 0.30
CA PHE A 35 4.36 10.19 -1.05
C PHE A 35 3.29 11.25 -1.36
N GLY A 36 3.64 12.21 -2.22
CA GLY A 36 2.66 13.08 -2.85
C GLY A 36 2.00 12.37 -4.02
N LYS A 37 0.68 12.49 -4.16
CA LYS A 37 -0.09 11.94 -5.28
C LYS A 37 -0.73 13.10 -6.04
N PHE A 38 -0.43 13.23 -7.33
CA PHE A 38 -1.17 14.10 -8.25
C PHE A 38 -2.02 13.22 -9.15
N VAL A 39 -3.32 13.50 -9.19
CA VAL A 39 -4.26 12.78 -10.07
C VAL A 39 -4.77 13.79 -11.07
N GLU A 40 -4.40 13.59 -12.33
CA GLU A 40 -4.94 14.32 -13.46
C GLU A 40 -6.14 13.55 -14.02
N VAL A 41 -7.24 14.24 -14.28
CA VAL A 41 -8.49 13.64 -14.79
C VAL A 41 -8.96 14.48 -15.97
N GLU A 42 -9.17 13.81 -17.10
CA GLU A 42 -9.59 14.44 -18.35
C GLU A 42 -11.04 14.09 -18.67
N PHE A 43 -11.81 15.11 -19.05
CA PHE A 43 -13.22 14.97 -19.42
C PHE A 43 -13.44 15.45 -20.85
N ASP A 44 -14.40 14.84 -21.55
CA ASP A 44 -14.86 15.35 -22.84
C ASP A 44 -15.77 16.57 -22.66
N ALA A 45 -16.13 17.20 -23.78
CA ALA A 45 -17.04 18.35 -23.79
C ALA A 45 -18.44 18.02 -23.23
N SER A 46 -18.81 16.74 -23.10
CA SER A 46 -20.06 16.30 -22.48
C SER A 46 -19.93 16.03 -20.97
N GLY A 47 -18.73 16.18 -20.39
CA GLY A 47 -18.44 15.92 -18.99
C GLY A 47 -18.19 14.44 -18.68
N LYS A 48 -17.99 13.59 -19.69
CA LYS A 48 -17.66 12.18 -19.49
C LYS A 48 -16.14 12.03 -19.33
N LEU A 49 -15.73 11.24 -18.35
CA LEU A 49 -14.33 10.97 -18.08
C LEU A 49 -13.72 10.14 -19.22
N ILE A 50 -12.64 10.65 -19.81
CA ILE A 50 -11.93 10.02 -20.92
C ILE A 50 -10.66 9.35 -20.41
N SER A 51 -9.91 10.03 -19.54
CA SER A 51 -8.61 9.58 -19.07
C SER A 51 -8.35 10.01 -17.63
N ALA A 52 -7.47 9.28 -16.95
CA ALA A 52 -6.95 9.65 -15.65
C ALA A 52 -5.49 9.19 -15.55
N GLN A 53 -4.63 10.07 -15.07
CA GLN A 53 -3.20 9.81 -14.87
C GLN A 53 -2.81 10.09 -13.42
N ILE A 54 -2.13 9.13 -12.79
CA ILE A 54 -1.62 9.29 -11.44
C ILE A 54 -0.10 9.47 -11.51
N SER A 55 0.39 10.59 -10.98
CA SER A 55 1.81 10.87 -10.83
C SER A 55 2.17 10.89 -9.34
N ASN A 56 3.14 10.04 -8.96
CA ASN A 56 3.62 9.95 -7.59
C ASN A 56 4.90 10.78 -7.43
N TYR A 57 4.97 11.55 -6.35
CA TYR A 57 6.06 12.47 -6.04
C TYR A 57 6.67 12.12 -4.68
N LEU A 58 7.99 12.24 -4.57
CA LEU A 58 8.71 12.33 -3.30
C LEU A 58 8.34 11.21 -2.30
N LEU A 59 8.42 9.95 -2.72
CA LEU A 59 8.33 8.83 -1.79
C LEU A 59 9.43 8.95 -0.72
N GLU A 60 9.07 8.83 0.55
CA GLU A 60 9.96 8.86 1.71
C GLU A 60 10.83 7.59 1.78
N LYS A 61 11.78 7.44 0.85
CA LYS A 61 12.62 6.24 0.72
C LYS A 61 13.39 5.86 1.98
N CYS A 62 13.75 6.84 2.82
CA CYS A 62 14.46 6.58 4.08
C CYS A 62 13.64 5.75 5.08
N ARG A 63 12.30 5.77 4.97
CA ARG A 63 11.41 4.95 5.81
C ARG A 63 11.67 3.46 5.66
N ILE A 64 12.17 3.00 4.51
CA ILE A 64 12.45 1.59 4.28
C ILE A 64 13.48 1.06 5.27
N VAL A 65 14.51 1.86 5.58
CA VAL A 65 15.66 1.43 6.39
C VAL A 65 15.64 2.00 7.81
N THR A 66 14.80 3.01 8.07
CA THR A 66 14.71 3.67 9.37
C THR A 66 13.27 4.01 9.73
N GLN A 67 12.87 3.71 10.96
CA GLN A 67 11.57 4.08 11.52
C GLN A 67 11.78 4.68 12.91
N GLN A 68 11.00 5.69 13.27
CA GLN A 68 11.00 6.22 14.63
C GLN A 68 10.27 5.25 15.57
N PRO A 69 10.53 5.31 16.90
CA PRO A 69 9.73 4.57 17.86
C PRO A 69 8.23 4.79 17.62
N GLU A 70 7.46 3.71 17.74
CA GLU A 70 6.02 3.69 17.47
C GLU A 70 5.60 3.95 16.02
N GLU A 71 6.53 4.04 15.06
CA GLU A 71 6.21 4.09 13.63
C GLU A 71 6.49 2.75 12.93
N ARG A 72 5.72 2.48 11.87
CA ARG A 72 5.94 1.32 10.99
C ARG A 72 6.69 1.70 9.72
N ASN A 73 7.20 0.68 9.06
CA ASN A 73 7.52 0.73 7.64
C ASN A 73 6.22 0.78 6.80
N TYR A 74 6.34 0.74 5.47
CA TYR A 74 5.18 0.65 4.57
C TYR A 74 4.33 -0.58 4.84
N HIS A 75 3.01 -0.44 4.70
CA HIS A 75 2.04 -1.50 5.05
C HIS A 75 2.29 -2.81 4.30
N ILE A 76 2.74 -2.75 3.05
CA ILE A 76 2.98 -3.93 2.21
C ILE A 76 3.90 -4.96 2.88
N PHE A 77 4.90 -4.54 3.66
CA PHE A 77 5.80 -5.49 4.34
C PHE A 77 5.08 -6.31 5.40
N TYR A 78 4.13 -5.68 6.11
CA TYR A 78 3.32 -6.33 7.14
C TYR A 78 2.23 -7.18 6.51
N GLN A 79 1.56 -6.65 5.49
CA GLN A 79 0.54 -7.37 4.71
C GLN A 79 1.10 -8.64 4.07
N LEU A 80 2.30 -8.56 3.48
CA LEU A 80 2.94 -9.71 2.85
C LEU A 80 3.25 -10.83 3.86
N CYS A 81 3.79 -10.49 5.04
CA CYS A 81 4.09 -11.46 6.10
C CYS A 81 2.82 -12.04 6.74
N ALA A 82 1.78 -11.22 6.94
CA ALA A 82 0.51 -11.66 7.49
C ALA A 82 -0.32 -12.50 6.50
N GLY A 83 -0.17 -12.22 5.21
CA GLY A 83 -0.87 -12.87 4.10
C GLY A 83 -0.24 -14.17 3.59
N LEU A 84 0.90 -14.62 4.15
CA LEU A 84 1.64 -15.79 3.65
C LEU A 84 0.79 -17.07 3.56
N SER A 85 -0.15 -17.27 4.49
CA SER A 85 -1.04 -18.44 4.50
C SER A 85 -2.07 -18.43 3.38
N GLN A 86 -2.31 -17.28 2.74
CA GLN A 86 -3.31 -17.10 1.68
C GLN A 86 -2.78 -17.47 0.30
N VAL A 87 -1.45 -17.50 0.12
CA VAL A 87 -0.79 -17.83 -1.14
C VAL A 87 0.14 -19.02 -0.93
N PRO A 88 -0.30 -20.25 -1.28
CA PRO A 88 0.49 -21.46 -1.10
C PRO A 88 1.88 -21.36 -1.75
N GLY A 89 2.93 -21.69 -0.99
CA GLY A 89 4.33 -21.69 -1.46
C GLY A 89 5.00 -20.31 -1.51
N LEU A 90 4.30 -19.21 -1.22
CA LEU A 90 4.87 -17.87 -1.25
C LEU A 90 5.96 -17.68 -0.18
N ALA A 91 5.73 -18.20 1.02
CA ALA A 91 6.68 -18.14 2.13
C ALA A 91 8.02 -18.79 1.78
N ASP A 92 8.00 -20.00 1.20
CA ASP A 92 9.21 -20.71 0.79
C ASP A 92 9.91 -20.02 -0.39
N THR A 93 9.13 -19.53 -1.35
CA THR A 93 9.66 -18.87 -2.55
C THR A 93 10.41 -17.57 -2.21
N LEU A 94 9.84 -16.77 -1.31
CA LEU A 94 10.38 -15.46 -0.93
C LEU A 94 11.20 -15.51 0.37
N GLN A 95 11.33 -16.69 1.00
CA GLN A 95 11.98 -16.90 2.29
C GLN A 95 11.42 -15.98 3.39
N LEU A 96 10.10 -15.87 3.44
CA LEU A 96 9.40 -14.97 4.37
C LEU A 96 8.95 -15.71 5.62
N THR A 97 9.10 -15.04 6.76
CA THR A 97 8.62 -15.50 8.08
C THR A 97 7.73 -14.43 8.72
N ARG A 98 7.93 -14.07 9.99
CA ARG A 98 7.13 -13.04 10.68
C ARG A 98 7.82 -11.68 10.59
N THR A 99 7.03 -10.62 10.66
CA THR A 99 7.51 -9.23 10.63
C THR A 99 8.63 -8.91 11.64
N PRO A 100 8.62 -9.35 12.92
CA PRO A 100 9.74 -9.07 13.84
C PRO A 100 11.06 -9.76 13.49
N ASP A 101 11.04 -10.77 12.61
CA ASP A 101 12.26 -11.50 12.25
C ASP A 101 13.16 -10.66 11.30
N PHE A 102 12.65 -9.55 10.74
CA PHE A 102 13.39 -8.65 9.84
C PHE A 102 13.76 -7.32 10.50
N GLU A 103 14.99 -6.86 10.25
CA GLU A 103 15.55 -5.61 10.80
C GLU A 103 14.67 -4.39 10.52
N TYR A 104 14.06 -4.33 9.33
CA TYR A 104 13.33 -3.16 8.84
C TYR A 104 11.84 -3.14 9.19
N THR A 105 11.35 -4.11 9.97
CA THR A 105 9.94 -4.21 10.38
C THR A 105 9.74 -4.43 11.88
N LYS A 106 10.82 -4.63 12.65
CA LYS A 106 10.77 -4.93 14.09
C LYS A 106 10.49 -3.75 15.02
N VAL A 107 10.49 -2.50 14.53
CA VAL A 107 10.35 -1.30 15.39
C VAL A 107 8.94 -1.17 15.99
N CYS A 108 7.93 -1.39 15.17
CA CYS A 108 6.53 -1.39 15.56
C CYS A 108 5.81 -2.42 14.68
N GLU A 109 5.18 -3.40 15.31
CA GLU A 109 4.53 -4.49 14.59
C GLU A 109 3.03 -4.25 14.42
N HIS A 110 2.36 -3.77 15.46
CA HIS A 110 0.91 -3.73 15.52
C HIS A 110 0.33 -2.32 15.38
N VAL A 111 -0.76 -2.24 14.61
CA VAL A 111 -1.62 -1.07 14.42
C VAL A 111 -3.04 -1.52 14.69
N GLN A 112 -3.73 -0.84 15.60
CA GLN A 112 -5.09 -1.25 16.02
C GLN A 112 -6.13 -1.08 14.91
N SER A 113 -5.93 -0.13 14.00
CA SER A 113 -6.89 0.21 12.95
C SER A 113 -6.70 -0.57 11.64
N VAL A 114 -5.73 -1.48 11.55
CA VAL A 114 -5.34 -2.16 10.30
C VAL A 114 -5.30 -3.66 10.52
N ASP A 115 -5.92 -4.42 9.61
CA ASP A 115 -5.79 -5.88 9.53
C ASP A 115 -4.94 -6.23 8.32
N ASP A 116 -3.63 -6.38 8.55
CA ASP A 116 -2.66 -6.61 7.49
C ASP A 116 -2.93 -7.93 6.72
N ALA A 117 -3.52 -8.94 7.35
CA ALA A 117 -3.88 -10.18 6.64
C ALA A 117 -5.08 -9.95 5.72
N THR A 118 -6.10 -9.22 6.18
CA THR A 118 -7.27 -8.92 5.34
C THR A 118 -6.91 -8.01 4.19
N ASP A 119 -6.06 -7.02 4.41
CA ASP A 119 -5.69 -6.00 3.41
C ASP A 119 -4.73 -6.53 2.32
N PHE A 120 -4.14 -7.72 2.49
CA PHE A 120 -3.30 -8.36 1.47
C PHE A 120 -4.08 -8.95 0.28
N ARG A 121 -5.40 -9.09 0.39
CA ARG A 121 -6.26 -9.81 -0.58
C ARG A 121 -6.46 -9.11 -1.92
#